data_AF-A0A329SE17-F1
#
_entry.id   AF-A0A329SE17-F1
#
_cell.length_a   1.000
_cell.length_b   1.000
_cell.length_c   1.000
_cell.angle_alpha   90.00
_cell.angle_beta   90.00
_cell.angle_gamma   90.00
#
_symmetry.space_group_name_H-M   'P 1'
#
loop_
_entity.id
_entity.type
_entity.pdbx_description
1 polymer ?
#
loop_
_entity_poly.entity_id
_entity_poly.type
_entity_poly.pdbx_seq_one_letter_code
_entity_poly.pdbx_strand_id
1 'polypeptide(L)'
;MAAAAVKKLSRYCCSNCGASELFLYCWKGCRHVQNIKSFYAETKSIQQELEMLRVTIYEQEIRFREFELQLKEKQESLEFLASQVNKLPCFYPVQSLDDHKSIPLGLPTWSLVAAKMVWLQFDGDHDGKLTSEELHQLKDQLRTNHENVDEVLPDYPAEPLTPHHFLKLYECGEGAKLSDDLRSLGVLCGLSELIAQSLSTCDATLCRITMESRQLQKERDNYQKEVDESQRAKTRLREVFAASKQSLEDQARDLVRLQQQEAQSELQLRLADEKAEVDATSLSKAKRELSSAKHALLDLRALIDDQIAEKEKWQRYCWELEERLHEATNASHTKERDLWRTKDAKKEESRKNMLLYIEAHKGKRHFDRSAEPTRNPDQKNKRSAKPESIITELELTSLGNNNSRAKN
;
A
#
# COMPACT_ATOMS: atom_id res chain seq x y z
N MET A 1 -5.24 26.19 12.27
CA MET A 1 -3.95 25.50 12.49
C MET A 1 -3.30 24.91 11.23
N ALA A 2 -4.02 24.72 10.11
CA ALA A 2 -3.43 24.19 8.87
C ALA A 2 -2.41 25.15 8.18
N ALA A 3 -2.56 26.47 8.32
CA ALA A 3 -1.67 27.45 7.67
C ALA A 3 -0.24 27.51 8.26
N ALA A 4 -0.05 27.09 9.51
CA ALA A 4 1.27 27.07 10.16
C ALA A 4 2.11 25.85 9.76
N ALA A 5 1.45 24.72 9.42
CA ALA A 5 2.12 23.52 8.93
C ALA A 5 2.64 23.69 7.49
N VAL A 6 1.94 24.48 6.66
CA VAL A 6 2.34 24.77 5.27
C VAL A 6 3.62 25.64 5.20
N LYS A 7 3.88 26.50 6.20
CA LYS A 7 5.09 27.34 6.23
C LYS A 7 6.37 26.59 6.61
N LYS A 8 6.29 25.39 7.20
CA LYS A 8 7.46 24.56 7.56
C LYS A 8 7.82 23.50 6.52
N LEU A 9 6.98 23.28 5.50
CA LEU A 9 7.27 22.36 4.40
C LEU A 9 8.08 22.99 3.25
N SER A 10 8.35 24.30 3.30
CA SER A 10 8.97 25.08 2.21
C SER A 10 10.51 24.99 2.10
N ARG A 11 11.17 24.05 2.79
CA ARG A 11 12.65 23.96 2.79
C ARG A 11 13.21 22.54 2.72
N TYR A 12 12.68 21.70 1.83
CA TYR A 12 13.36 20.48 1.43
C TYR A 12 13.77 20.60 -0.04
N CYS A 13 14.96 21.14 -0.27
CA CYS A 13 15.61 21.13 -1.58
C CYS A 13 16.32 19.79 -1.73
N CYS A 14 16.17 19.12 -2.87
CA CYS A 14 17.03 17.99 -3.20
C CYS A 14 18.47 18.50 -3.41
N SER A 15 19.39 18.10 -2.53
CA SER A 15 20.80 18.51 -2.54
C SER A 15 21.57 18.10 -3.80
N ASN A 16 21.00 17.25 -4.67
CA ASN A 16 21.59 16.82 -5.93
C ASN A 16 21.00 17.48 -7.20
N CYS A 17 19.80 18.08 -7.18
CA CYS A 17 19.20 18.70 -8.37
C CYS A 17 18.74 20.16 -8.21
N GLY A 18 18.81 20.72 -7.00
CA GLY A 18 18.55 22.14 -6.76
C GLY A 18 17.10 22.61 -6.96
N ALA A 19 16.16 21.70 -7.23
CA ALA A 19 14.75 22.04 -7.42
C ALA A 19 14.11 22.46 -6.09
N SER A 20 13.56 23.68 -6.06
CA SER A 20 13.00 24.37 -4.89
C SER A 20 11.48 24.20 -4.74
N GLU A 21 10.86 23.31 -5.51
CA GLU A 21 9.43 23.05 -5.44
C GLU A 21 9.13 21.74 -4.71
N LEU A 22 8.12 21.79 -3.85
CA LEU A 22 7.61 20.68 -3.04
C LEU A 22 7.10 19.54 -3.94
N PHE A 23 7.99 18.59 -4.20
CA PHE A 23 7.72 17.37 -4.95
C PHE A 23 7.73 16.16 -4.03
N LEU A 24 6.79 15.24 -4.22
CA LEU A 24 6.58 14.13 -3.30
C LEU A 24 7.61 12.99 -3.41
N TYR A 25 8.51 12.92 -4.41
CA TYR A 25 9.76 12.11 -4.33
C TYR A 25 10.81 12.44 -5.42
N CYS A 26 12.10 12.33 -5.07
CA CYS A 26 13.23 12.19 -6.00
C CYS A 26 14.42 11.49 -5.30
N TRP A 27 14.99 10.43 -5.89
CA TRP A 27 16.44 10.19 -5.74
C TRP A 27 17.18 9.49 -6.89
N LYS A 28 16.54 8.76 -7.82
CA LYS A 28 17.24 8.23 -9.02
C LYS A 28 16.32 8.10 -10.24
N GLY A 29 16.00 9.23 -10.87
CA GLY A 29 15.51 9.35 -12.25
C GLY A 29 14.38 8.41 -12.70
N CYS A 30 13.12 8.83 -12.57
CA CYS A 30 12.09 8.54 -13.58
C CYS A 30 10.87 9.47 -13.46
N ARG A 31 10.18 9.56 -14.59
CA ARG A 31 9.28 10.62 -15.07
C ARG A 31 7.91 10.65 -14.38
N HIS A 32 7.28 11.83 -14.44
CA HIS A 32 5.94 12.22 -13.97
C HIS A 32 5.84 12.49 -12.48
N VAL A 33 6.43 13.61 -12.08
CA VAL A 33 6.18 14.22 -10.77
C VAL A 33 5.25 15.42 -11.00
N GLN A 34 3.94 15.23 -10.80
CA GLN A 34 3.01 16.35 -10.75
C GLN A 34 3.29 17.18 -9.49
N ASN A 35 3.33 18.51 -9.66
CA ASN A 35 3.53 19.45 -8.57
C ASN A 35 2.37 19.30 -7.56
N ILE A 36 2.64 19.31 -6.25
CA ILE A 36 1.58 19.23 -5.23
C ILE A 36 0.51 20.31 -5.44
N LYS A 37 0.90 21.50 -5.93
CA LYS A 37 -0.05 22.56 -6.31
C LYS A 37 -0.93 22.16 -7.50
N SER A 38 -0.39 21.46 -8.50
CA SER A 38 -1.18 20.98 -9.64
C SER A 38 -2.13 19.86 -9.22
N PHE A 39 -1.73 18.96 -8.33
CA PHE A 39 -2.62 17.94 -7.76
C PHE A 39 -3.79 18.55 -6.97
N TYR A 40 -3.53 19.55 -6.12
CA TYR A 40 -4.60 20.26 -5.40
C TYR A 40 -5.51 21.07 -6.33
N ALA A 41 -4.97 21.65 -7.40
CA ALA A 41 -5.76 22.35 -8.41
C ALA A 41 -6.64 21.37 -9.21
N GLU A 42 -6.10 20.22 -9.62
CA GLU A 42 -6.82 19.15 -10.31
C GLU A 42 -7.91 18.55 -9.42
N THR A 43 -7.63 18.25 -8.14
CA THR A 43 -8.66 17.76 -7.21
C THR A 43 -9.77 18.79 -6.95
N LYS A 44 -9.43 20.09 -6.88
CA LYS A 44 -10.43 21.15 -6.77
C LYS A 44 -11.26 21.29 -8.06
N SER A 45 -10.64 21.14 -9.23
CA SER A 45 -11.32 21.12 -10.53
C SER A 45 -12.28 19.94 -10.65
N ILE A 46 -11.83 18.74 -10.28
CA ILE A 46 -12.67 17.52 -10.27
C ILE A 46 -13.84 17.69 -9.29
N GLN A 47 -13.63 18.29 -8.12
CA GLN A 47 -14.74 18.60 -7.20
C GLN A 47 -15.75 19.57 -7.81
N GLN A 48 -15.31 20.59 -8.53
CA GLN A 48 -16.21 21.53 -9.22
C GLN A 48 -17.00 20.85 -10.33
N GLU A 49 -16.36 20.00 -11.14
CA GLU A 49 -17.04 19.22 -12.18
C GLU A 49 -18.07 18.25 -11.58
N LEU A 50 -17.74 17.57 -10.48
CA LEU A 50 -18.67 16.68 -9.77
C LEU A 50 -19.89 17.43 -9.21
N GLU A 51 -19.69 18.64 -8.71
CA GLU A 51 -20.79 19.47 -8.21
C GLU A 51 -21.66 19.98 -9.37
N MET A 52 -21.05 20.39 -10.49
CA MET A 52 -21.79 20.78 -11.69
C MET A 52 -22.64 19.62 -12.21
N LEU A 53 -22.07 18.41 -12.30
CA LEU A 53 -22.78 17.20 -12.70
C LEU A 53 -23.94 16.88 -11.76
N ARG A 54 -23.78 17.08 -10.44
CA ARG A 54 -24.89 16.90 -9.48
C ARG A 54 -26.03 17.86 -9.74
N VAL A 55 -25.74 19.14 -9.98
CA VAL A 55 -26.77 20.15 -10.30
C VAL A 55 -27.48 19.78 -11.60
N THR A 56 -26.75 19.42 -12.66
CA THR A 56 -27.36 19.02 -13.94
C THR A 56 -28.25 17.78 -13.81
N ILE A 57 -27.81 16.77 -13.05
CA ILE A 57 -28.65 15.58 -12.79
C ILE A 57 -29.93 15.98 -12.07
N TYR A 58 -29.85 16.84 -11.06
CA TYR A 58 -31.02 17.30 -10.30
C TYR A 58 -32.00 18.09 -11.17
N GLU A 59 -31.50 18.97 -12.04
CA GLU A 59 -32.33 19.70 -13.01
C GLU A 59 -33.00 18.76 -14.02
N GLN A 60 -32.29 17.74 -14.51
CA GLN A 60 -32.88 16.74 -15.39
C GLN A 60 -33.94 15.89 -14.69
N GLU A 61 -33.72 15.51 -13.42
CA GLU A 61 -34.72 14.79 -12.61
C GLU A 61 -36.01 15.60 -12.42
N ILE A 62 -35.90 16.92 -12.20
CA ILE A 62 -37.08 17.81 -12.11
C ILE A 62 -37.85 17.82 -13.43
N ARG A 63 -37.17 18.07 -14.55
CA ARG A 63 -37.80 18.10 -15.88
C ARG A 63 -38.46 16.76 -16.23
N PHE A 64 -37.83 15.64 -15.87
CA PHE A 64 -38.40 14.32 -16.13
C PHE A 64 -39.71 14.11 -15.35
N ARG A 65 -39.77 14.52 -14.07
CA ARG A 65 -41.01 14.46 -13.28
C ARG A 65 -42.12 15.34 -13.85
N GLU A 66 -41.78 16.53 -14.36
CA GLU A 66 -42.75 17.40 -15.05
C GLU A 66 -43.30 16.74 -16.32
N PHE A 67 -42.45 16.08 -17.11
CA PHE A 67 -42.89 15.32 -18.28
C PHE A 67 -43.78 14.13 -17.92
N GLU A 68 -43.46 13.39 -16.86
CA GLU A 68 -44.32 12.29 -16.39
C GLU A 68 -45.72 12.77 -15.99
N LEU A 69 -45.81 13.91 -15.30
CA LEU A 69 -47.09 14.54 -14.94
C LEU A 69 -47.88 14.94 -16.20
N GLN A 70 -47.24 15.61 -17.16
CA GLN A 70 -47.89 15.99 -18.42
C GLN A 70 -48.36 14.77 -19.21
N LEU A 71 -47.55 13.70 -19.28
CA LEU A 71 -47.92 12.47 -19.97
C LEU A 71 -49.16 11.85 -19.34
N LYS A 72 -49.24 11.82 -18.00
CA LYS A 72 -50.38 11.28 -17.26
C LYS A 72 -51.66 12.09 -17.51
N GLU A 73 -51.59 13.41 -17.47
CA GLU A 73 -52.74 14.28 -17.79
C GLU A 73 -53.25 14.06 -19.23
N LYS A 74 -52.33 13.89 -20.19
CA LYS A 74 -52.68 13.59 -21.58
C LYS A 74 -53.29 12.19 -21.74
N GLN A 75 -52.77 11.20 -21.02
CA GLN A 75 -53.31 9.84 -20.99
C GLN A 75 -54.76 9.84 -20.46
N GLU A 76 -55.00 10.49 -19.32
CA GLU A 76 -56.34 10.62 -18.72
C GLU A 76 -57.31 11.36 -19.65
N SER A 77 -56.83 12.40 -20.34
CA SER A 77 -57.62 13.13 -21.35
C SER A 77 -58.00 12.24 -22.55
N LEU A 78 -57.07 11.40 -23.01
CA LEU A 78 -57.30 10.48 -24.13
C LEU A 78 -58.24 9.35 -23.73
N GLU A 79 -58.09 8.78 -22.54
CA GLU A 79 -59.00 7.77 -22.01
C GLU A 79 -60.42 8.32 -21.85
N PHE A 80 -60.56 9.56 -21.38
CA PHE A 80 -61.84 10.24 -21.35
C PHE A 80 -62.45 10.35 -22.76
N LEU A 81 -61.70 10.87 -23.75
CA LEU A 81 -62.19 10.99 -25.12
C LEU A 81 -62.55 9.64 -25.73
N ALA A 82 -61.71 8.61 -25.56
CA ALA A 82 -61.99 7.26 -26.01
C ALA A 82 -63.28 6.71 -25.37
N SER A 83 -63.51 6.98 -24.09
CA SER A 83 -64.76 6.58 -23.41
C SER A 83 -65.99 7.27 -23.99
N GLN A 84 -65.87 8.53 -24.43
CA GLN A 84 -66.97 9.26 -25.06
C GLN A 84 -67.23 8.73 -26.48
N VAL A 85 -66.16 8.48 -27.25
CA VAL A 85 -66.28 7.90 -28.60
C VAL A 85 -66.88 6.50 -28.56
N ASN A 86 -66.48 5.67 -27.60
CA ASN A 86 -67.04 4.32 -27.43
C ASN A 86 -68.53 4.31 -27.04
N LYS A 87 -69.08 5.44 -26.56
CA LYS A 87 -70.51 5.59 -26.29
C LYS A 87 -71.30 6.03 -27.53
N LEU A 88 -70.65 6.59 -28.56
CA LEU A 88 -71.32 7.05 -29.78
C LEU A 88 -72.07 5.93 -30.54
N PRO A 89 -71.57 4.69 -30.65
CA PRO A 89 -72.32 3.58 -31.27
C PRO A 89 -73.63 3.23 -30.57
N CYS A 90 -73.79 3.55 -29.28
CA CYS A 90 -75.07 3.38 -28.59
C CYS A 90 -76.14 4.34 -29.13
N PHE A 91 -75.74 5.43 -29.77
CA PHE A 91 -76.64 6.43 -30.36
C PHE A 91 -76.80 6.28 -31.87
N TYR A 92 -76.01 5.44 -32.54
CA TYR A 92 -76.08 5.24 -33.99
C TYR A 92 -76.16 3.75 -34.34
N PRO A 93 -77.29 3.27 -34.89
CA PRO A 93 -77.45 1.86 -35.24
C PRO A 93 -76.43 1.44 -36.31
N VAL A 94 -75.74 0.33 -36.06
CA VAL A 94 -74.73 -0.25 -36.96
C VAL A 94 -75.39 -0.54 -38.32
N GLN A 95 -74.86 0.06 -39.39
CA GLN A 95 -75.32 -0.22 -40.75
C GLN A 95 -74.77 -1.58 -41.19
N SER A 96 -75.65 -2.52 -41.55
CA SER A 96 -75.27 -3.75 -42.22
C SER A 96 -75.14 -3.51 -43.72
N LEU A 97 -74.22 -4.21 -44.39
CA LEU A 97 -73.92 -3.98 -45.82
C LEU A 97 -75.13 -4.21 -46.75
N ASP A 98 -76.15 -4.97 -46.30
CA ASP A 98 -77.38 -5.23 -47.04
C ASP A 98 -78.44 -4.13 -46.90
N ASP A 99 -78.29 -3.22 -45.94
CA ASP A 99 -79.23 -2.12 -45.69
C ASP A 99 -79.33 -1.14 -46.88
N HIS A 100 -78.25 -0.95 -47.64
CA HIS A 100 -78.22 -0.01 -48.78
C HIS A 100 -79.10 -0.42 -49.96
N LYS A 101 -79.45 -1.71 -50.09
CA LYS A 101 -80.31 -2.22 -51.19
C LYS A 101 -81.81 -2.03 -50.91
N SER A 102 -82.16 -1.64 -49.68
CA SER A 102 -83.52 -1.59 -49.16
C SER A 102 -84.05 -0.17 -48.93
N ILE A 103 -83.27 0.86 -49.28
CA ILE A 103 -83.69 2.26 -49.19
C ILE A 103 -84.64 2.54 -50.36
N PRO A 104 -85.85 3.09 -50.10
CA PRO A 104 -86.77 3.47 -51.17
C PRO A 104 -86.15 4.47 -52.15
N LEU A 105 -86.43 4.29 -53.44
CA LEU A 105 -85.90 5.11 -54.52
C LEU A 105 -86.26 6.60 -54.31
N GLY A 106 -85.24 7.47 -54.27
CA GLY A 106 -85.42 8.92 -54.11
C GLY A 106 -85.19 9.47 -52.70
N LEU A 107 -85.00 8.60 -51.69
CA LEU A 107 -84.60 9.03 -50.35
C LEU A 107 -83.07 9.07 -50.18
N PRO A 108 -82.54 10.01 -49.40
CA PRO A 108 -81.10 10.12 -49.16
C PRO A 108 -80.59 8.96 -48.32
N THR A 109 -79.30 8.62 -48.42
CA THR A 109 -78.69 7.49 -47.70
C THR A 109 -78.78 7.59 -46.17
N TRP A 110 -78.92 8.80 -45.63
CA TRP A 110 -79.11 9.01 -44.19
C TRP A 110 -80.52 8.64 -43.71
N SER A 111 -81.51 8.53 -44.60
CA SER A 111 -82.92 8.28 -44.25
C SER A 111 -83.10 6.98 -43.46
N LEU A 112 -82.36 5.93 -43.82
CA LEU A 112 -82.42 4.65 -43.12
C LEU A 112 -81.79 4.70 -41.73
N VAL A 113 -80.72 5.46 -41.54
CA VAL A 113 -80.14 5.69 -40.21
C VAL A 113 -81.14 6.44 -39.33
N ALA A 114 -81.77 7.47 -39.90
CA ALA A 114 -82.78 8.27 -39.22
C ALA A 114 -84.00 7.43 -38.82
N ALA A 115 -84.50 6.59 -39.73
CA ALA A 115 -85.60 5.68 -39.47
C ALA A 115 -85.25 4.69 -38.36
N LYS A 116 -84.02 4.14 -38.36
CA LYS A 116 -83.55 3.26 -37.28
C LYS A 116 -83.41 4.01 -35.94
N MET A 117 -82.99 5.27 -35.95
CA MET A 117 -82.92 6.11 -34.75
C MET A 117 -84.31 6.41 -34.18
N VAL A 118 -85.28 6.74 -35.04
CA VAL A 118 -86.69 6.85 -34.64
C VAL A 118 -87.16 5.52 -34.05
N TRP A 119 -86.89 4.41 -34.72
CA TRP A 119 -87.26 3.09 -34.22
C TRP A 119 -86.73 2.82 -32.82
N LEU A 120 -85.43 3.06 -32.59
CA LEU A 120 -84.79 2.89 -31.28
C LEU A 120 -85.29 3.87 -30.21
N GLN A 121 -85.78 5.04 -30.59
CA GLN A 121 -86.31 6.03 -29.65
C GLN A 121 -87.66 5.61 -29.07
N PHE A 122 -88.46 4.90 -29.87
CA PHE A 122 -89.78 4.40 -29.44
C PHE A 122 -89.75 2.94 -28.98
N ASP A 123 -88.71 2.17 -29.34
CA ASP A 123 -88.44 0.82 -28.86
C ASP A 123 -87.85 0.88 -27.43
N GLY A 124 -88.73 0.94 -26.44
CA GLY A 124 -88.39 1.11 -25.02
C GLY A 124 -87.87 -0.15 -24.36
N ASP A 125 -88.15 -1.33 -24.91
CA ASP A 125 -87.62 -2.61 -24.44
C ASP A 125 -86.36 -3.09 -25.21
N HIS A 126 -86.00 -2.37 -26.29
CA HIS A 126 -84.82 -2.60 -27.12
C HIS A 126 -84.81 -3.98 -27.79
N ASP A 127 -85.98 -4.55 -28.06
CA ASP A 127 -86.10 -5.85 -28.73
C ASP A 127 -86.01 -5.77 -30.26
N GLY A 128 -85.91 -4.54 -30.80
CA GLY A 128 -85.81 -4.23 -32.22
C GLY A 128 -87.18 -4.15 -32.92
N LYS A 129 -88.28 -4.23 -32.18
CA LYS A 129 -89.66 -4.16 -32.66
C LYS A 129 -90.41 -3.13 -31.83
N LEU A 130 -91.44 -2.53 -32.43
CA LEU A 130 -92.33 -1.65 -31.69
C LEU A 130 -93.53 -2.47 -31.24
N THR A 131 -93.77 -2.51 -29.93
CA THR A 131 -95.02 -2.98 -29.36
C THR A 131 -96.19 -2.13 -29.85
N SER A 132 -97.44 -2.61 -29.70
CA SER A 132 -98.62 -1.85 -30.11
C SER A 132 -98.73 -0.49 -29.41
N GLU A 133 -98.25 -0.39 -28.16
CA GLU A 133 -98.26 0.84 -27.38
C GLU A 133 -97.20 1.83 -27.88
N GLU A 134 -95.99 1.37 -28.16
CA GLU A 134 -94.89 2.18 -28.70
C GLU A 134 -95.18 2.65 -30.13
N LEU A 135 -95.78 1.77 -30.95
CA LEU A 135 -96.25 2.11 -32.28
C LEU A 135 -97.34 3.18 -32.22
N HIS A 136 -98.26 3.10 -31.26
CA HIS A 136 -99.30 4.13 -31.08
C HIS A 136 -98.69 5.49 -30.72
N GLN A 137 -97.67 5.51 -29.86
CA GLN A 137 -96.95 6.74 -29.51
C GLN A 137 -96.24 7.36 -30.72
N LEU A 138 -95.60 6.54 -31.56
CA LEU A 138 -94.98 7.01 -32.81
C LEU A 138 -96.05 7.55 -33.77
N LYS A 139 -97.17 6.83 -33.94
CA LYS A 139 -98.27 7.23 -34.81
C LYS A 139 -98.93 8.53 -34.37
N ASP A 140 -99.17 8.72 -33.07
CA ASP A 140 -99.79 9.94 -32.56
C ASP A 140 -98.94 11.19 -32.87
N GLN A 141 -97.61 11.04 -32.84
CA GLN A 141 -96.70 12.11 -33.23
C GLN A 141 -96.71 12.34 -34.75
N LEU A 142 -96.83 11.29 -35.57
CA LEU A 142 -96.85 11.38 -37.04
C LEU A 142 -98.20 11.80 -37.64
N ARG A 143 -99.33 11.48 -36.99
CA ARG A 143 -100.70 11.83 -37.41
C ARG A 143 -100.93 13.34 -37.53
N THR A 144 -100.09 14.13 -36.87
CA THR A 144 -100.10 15.59 -37.03
C THR A 144 -99.71 16.03 -38.43
N ASN A 145 -98.89 15.24 -39.15
CA ASN A 145 -98.29 15.60 -40.42
C ASN A 145 -98.67 14.67 -41.60
N HIS A 146 -99.27 13.50 -41.30
CA HIS A 146 -99.63 12.48 -42.29
C HIS A 146 -101.07 11.98 -42.12
N GLU A 147 -101.84 11.98 -43.20
CA GLU A 147 -103.23 11.47 -43.21
C GLU A 147 -103.30 9.93 -43.37
N ASN A 148 -102.26 9.31 -43.98
CA ASN A 148 -102.25 7.89 -44.35
C ASN A 148 -101.42 7.00 -43.40
N VAL A 149 -101.13 7.48 -42.18
CA VAL A 149 -100.26 6.76 -41.21
C VAL A 149 -100.77 5.36 -40.92
N ASP A 150 -102.08 5.23 -40.71
CA ASP A 150 -102.70 3.96 -40.33
C ASP A 150 -102.80 2.96 -41.50
N GLU A 151 -102.67 3.41 -42.75
CA GLU A 151 -102.60 2.54 -43.93
C GLU A 151 -101.21 1.91 -44.10
N VAL A 152 -100.15 2.68 -43.79
CA VAL A 152 -98.75 2.26 -43.99
C VAL A 152 -98.18 1.55 -42.76
N LEU A 153 -98.60 1.97 -41.56
CA LEU A 153 -98.25 1.34 -40.29
C LEU A 153 -99.54 0.77 -39.67
N PRO A 154 -99.95 -0.47 -39.98
CA PRO A 154 -101.16 -1.04 -39.38
C PRO A 154 -100.96 -1.43 -37.90
N ASP A 155 -102.02 -1.33 -37.09
CA ASP A 155 -101.97 -1.68 -35.64
C ASP A 155 -101.70 -3.17 -35.39
N TYR A 156 -102.05 -4.03 -36.36
CA TYR A 156 -101.85 -5.48 -36.32
C TYR A 156 -101.20 -5.97 -37.62
N PRO A 157 -99.88 -5.78 -37.78
CA PRO A 157 -99.19 -6.19 -38.99
C PRO A 157 -99.01 -7.73 -38.99
N ALA A 158 -99.13 -8.36 -40.16
CA ALA A 158 -98.89 -9.81 -40.31
C ALA A 158 -97.39 -10.17 -40.18
N GLU A 159 -96.51 -9.20 -40.39
CA GLU A 159 -95.06 -9.29 -40.24
C GLU A 159 -94.57 -8.21 -39.26
N PRO A 160 -93.49 -8.42 -38.50
CA PRO A 160 -92.97 -7.41 -37.60
C PRO A 160 -92.57 -6.15 -38.38
N LEU A 161 -93.11 -4.99 -37.99
CA LEU A 161 -92.76 -3.73 -38.61
C LEU A 161 -91.27 -3.46 -38.38
N THR A 162 -90.62 -2.98 -39.44
CA THR A 162 -89.20 -2.64 -39.45
C THR A 162 -89.02 -1.15 -39.74
N PRO A 163 -87.85 -0.57 -39.44
CA PRO A 163 -87.52 0.80 -39.82
C PRO A 163 -87.76 1.13 -41.30
N HIS A 164 -87.73 0.12 -42.18
CA HIS A 164 -88.05 0.28 -43.60
C HIS A 164 -89.52 0.60 -43.86
N HIS A 165 -90.44 0.08 -43.04
CA HIS A 165 -91.87 0.37 -43.16
C HIS A 165 -92.18 1.83 -42.85
N PHE A 166 -91.42 2.45 -41.94
CA PHE A 166 -91.46 3.91 -41.72
C PHE A 166 -91.08 4.69 -42.97
N LEU A 167 -90.02 4.26 -43.66
CA LEU A 167 -89.56 4.95 -44.88
C LEU A 167 -90.56 4.85 -46.03
N LYS A 168 -91.47 3.87 -46.03
CA LYS A 168 -92.54 3.75 -47.02
C LYS A 168 -93.53 4.93 -46.98
N LEU A 169 -93.66 5.61 -45.83
CA LEU A 169 -94.44 6.84 -45.72
C LEU A 169 -93.91 7.96 -46.65
N TYR A 170 -92.66 7.85 -47.11
CA TYR A 170 -91.96 8.89 -47.88
C TYR A 170 -91.51 8.41 -49.27
N GLU A 171 -92.03 7.28 -49.75
CA GLU A 171 -91.68 6.63 -51.03
C GLU A 171 -91.89 7.52 -52.27
N CYS A 172 -92.74 8.56 -52.19
CA CYS A 172 -93.06 9.48 -53.29
C CYS A 172 -92.10 10.70 -53.41
N GLY A 173 -90.87 10.62 -52.89
CA GLY A 173 -89.87 11.69 -53.04
C GLY A 173 -90.03 12.86 -52.07
N GLU A 174 -90.69 12.65 -50.94
CA GLU A 174 -90.96 13.68 -49.93
C GLU A 174 -89.85 13.79 -48.88
N GLY A 175 -88.58 13.79 -49.31
CA GLY A 175 -87.43 13.84 -48.40
C GLY A 175 -87.40 15.08 -47.49
N ALA A 176 -88.02 16.19 -47.91
CA ALA A 176 -88.21 17.37 -47.09
C ALA A 176 -89.20 17.13 -45.93
N LYS A 177 -90.31 16.42 -46.17
CA LYS A 177 -91.26 16.06 -45.12
C LYS A 177 -90.64 15.07 -44.14
N LEU A 178 -89.89 14.08 -44.63
CA LEU A 178 -89.11 13.18 -43.78
C LEU A 178 -88.18 13.97 -42.85
N SER A 179 -87.46 14.98 -43.38
CA SER A 179 -86.58 15.81 -42.55
C SER A 179 -87.33 16.63 -41.49
N ASP A 180 -88.52 17.12 -41.79
CA ASP A 180 -89.33 17.92 -40.86
C ASP A 180 -89.98 17.04 -39.78
N ASP A 181 -90.44 15.83 -40.14
CA ASP A 181 -90.96 14.85 -39.18
C ASP A 181 -89.86 14.31 -38.27
N LEU A 182 -88.68 14.04 -38.81
CA LEU A 182 -87.55 13.66 -37.96
C LEU A 182 -87.21 14.78 -36.98
N ARG A 183 -87.27 16.04 -37.41
CA ARG A 183 -87.07 17.19 -36.53
C ARG A 183 -88.16 17.28 -35.45
N SER A 184 -89.43 17.01 -35.78
CA SER A 184 -90.53 17.02 -34.79
C SER A 184 -90.43 15.86 -33.80
N LEU A 185 -89.94 14.70 -34.24
CA LEU A 185 -89.62 13.54 -33.40
C LEU A 185 -88.33 13.73 -32.57
N GLY A 186 -87.60 14.83 -32.75
CA GLY A 186 -86.35 15.12 -32.04
C GLY A 186 -85.09 14.47 -32.64
N VAL A 187 -85.22 13.81 -33.80
CA VAL A 187 -84.14 13.17 -34.54
C VAL A 187 -83.52 14.19 -35.52
N LEU A 188 -82.38 14.76 -35.15
CA LEU A 188 -81.67 15.74 -35.98
C LEU A 188 -80.94 15.08 -37.15
N CYS A 189 -81.61 14.96 -38.28
CA CYS A 189 -81.02 14.49 -39.54
C CYS A 189 -80.81 15.67 -40.49
N GLY A 190 -79.55 16.08 -40.69
CA GLY A 190 -79.24 17.23 -41.56
C GLY A 190 -77.87 17.88 -41.40
N LEU A 191 -77.08 17.51 -40.39
CA LEU A 191 -75.71 18.03 -40.19
C LEU A 191 -74.61 17.02 -40.60
N SER A 192 -75.00 15.95 -41.32
CA SER A 192 -74.19 14.76 -41.61
C SER A 192 -72.83 15.06 -42.24
N GLU A 193 -72.70 15.98 -43.20
CA GLU A 193 -71.41 16.29 -43.82
C GLU A 193 -70.46 17.07 -42.90
N LEU A 194 -70.96 18.09 -42.19
CA LEU A 194 -70.15 18.87 -41.25
C LEU A 194 -69.74 18.03 -40.04
N ILE A 195 -70.63 17.16 -39.55
CA ILE A 195 -70.33 16.22 -38.46
C ILE A 195 -69.40 15.11 -38.96
N ALA A 196 -69.57 14.56 -40.16
CA ALA A 196 -68.64 13.58 -40.73
C ALA A 196 -67.25 14.17 -40.99
N GLN A 197 -67.17 15.42 -41.46
CA GLN A 197 -65.89 16.14 -41.56
C GLN A 197 -65.27 16.42 -40.18
N SER A 198 -66.07 16.79 -39.19
CA SER A 198 -65.62 16.99 -37.81
C SER A 198 -65.15 15.68 -37.16
N LEU A 199 -65.85 14.56 -37.40
CA LEU A 199 -65.47 13.23 -36.93
C LEU A 199 -64.22 12.72 -37.66
N SER A 200 -64.10 12.95 -38.98
CA SER A 200 -62.91 12.59 -39.75
C SER A 200 -61.67 13.38 -39.30
N THR A 201 -61.82 14.67 -39.01
CA THR A 201 -60.72 15.47 -38.43
C THR A 201 -60.40 15.07 -36.99
N CYS A 202 -61.41 14.71 -36.18
CA CYS A 202 -61.21 14.10 -34.86
C CYS A 202 -60.47 12.75 -34.94
N ASP A 203 -60.79 11.90 -35.90
CA ASP A 203 -60.15 10.60 -36.07
C ASP A 203 -58.69 10.74 -36.54
N ALA A 204 -58.43 11.67 -37.47
CA ALA A 204 -57.08 12.01 -37.89
C ALA A 204 -56.24 12.59 -36.74
N THR A 205 -56.84 13.43 -35.89
CA THR A 205 -56.15 13.99 -34.72
C THR A 205 -55.92 12.95 -33.63
N LEU A 206 -56.87 12.04 -33.38
CA LEU A 206 -56.68 10.88 -32.49
C LEU A 206 -55.57 9.95 -32.97
N CYS A 207 -55.52 9.64 -34.27
CA CYS A 207 -54.44 8.86 -34.87
C CYS A 207 -53.07 9.53 -34.67
N ARG A 208 -53.00 10.85 -34.88
CA ARG A 208 -51.78 11.63 -34.64
C ARG A 208 -51.35 11.59 -33.18
N ILE A 209 -52.26 11.86 -32.24
CA ILE A 209 -51.98 11.82 -30.80
C ILE A 209 -51.54 10.41 -30.38
N THR A 210 -52.14 9.37 -30.94
CA THR A 210 -51.75 7.97 -30.64
C THR A 210 -50.33 7.67 -31.13
N MET A 211 -49.94 8.19 -32.30
CA MET A 211 -48.57 8.06 -32.81
C MET A 211 -47.56 8.84 -31.95
N GLU A 212 -47.89 10.07 -31.57
CA GLU A 212 -47.07 10.91 -30.68
C GLU A 212 -46.91 10.26 -29.30
N SER A 213 -47.98 9.72 -28.72
CA SER A 213 -47.94 8.98 -27.46
C SER A 213 -47.02 7.75 -27.54
N ARG A 214 -47.10 6.96 -28.62
CA ARG A 214 -46.19 5.83 -28.85
C ARG A 214 -44.74 6.27 -29.00
N GLN A 215 -44.49 7.43 -29.61
CA GLN A 215 -43.14 7.98 -29.76
C GLN A 215 -42.57 8.44 -28.42
N LEU A 216 -43.35 9.21 -27.65
CA LEU A 216 -42.96 9.64 -26.30
C LEU A 216 -42.72 8.45 -25.37
N GLN A 217 -43.50 7.38 -25.49
CA GLN A 217 -43.27 6.16 -24.72
C GLN A 217 -41.92 5.51 -25.05
N LYS A 218 -41.53 5.45 -26.33
CA LYS A 218 -40.21 4.96 -26.75
C LYS A 218 -39.07 5.84 -26.24
N GLU A 219 -39.25 7.15 -26.26
CA GLU A 219 -38.26 8.10 -25.72
C GLU A 219 -38.11 7.92 -24.21
N ARG A 220 -39.21 7.78 -23.46
CA ARG A 220 -39.18 7.46 -22.03
C ARG A 220 -38.38 6.17 -21.75
N ASP A 221 -38.62 5.12 -22.52
CA ASP A 221 -37.92 3.84 -22.35
C ASP A 221 -36.42 3.95 -22.69
N ASN A 222 -36.05 4.80 -23.64
CA ASN A 222 -34.65 5.10 -23.94
C ASN A 222 -33.98 5.91 -22.82
N TYR A 223 -34.62 6.98 -22.32
CA TYR A 223 -34.12 7.75 -21.18
C TYR A 223 -33.93 6.87 -19.94
N GLN A 224 -34.86 5.96 -19.67
CA GLN A 224 -34.70 5.02 -18.55
C GLN A 224 -33.45 4.14 -18.70
N LYS A 225 -33.17 3.65 -19.91
CA LYS A 225 -31.94 2.87 -20.18
C LYS A 225 -30.67 3.70 -19.95
N GLU A 226 -30.66 4.96 -20.40
CA GLU A 226 -29.53 5.87 -20.18
C GLU A 226 -29.31 6.16 -18.68
N VAL A 227 -30.39 6.35 -17.92
CA VAL A 227 -30.31 6.51 -16.45
C VAL A 227 -29.72 5.27 -15.80
N ASP A 228 -30.16 4.06 -16.18
CA ASP A 228 -29.65 2.80 -15.64
C ASP A 228 -28.18 2.57 -16.01
N GLU A 229 -27.75 2.96 -17.22
CA GLU A 229 -26.36 2.89 -17.66
C GLU A 229 -25.48 3.92 -16.94
N SER A 230 -25.97 5.14 -16.76
CA SER A 230 -25.31 6.20 -15.98
C SER A 230 -25.13 5.78 -14.51
N GLN A 231 -26.16 5.18 -13.90
CA GLN A 231 -26.06 4.62 -12.55
C GLN A 231 -25.02 3.49 -12.47
N ARG A 232 -25.00 2.59 -13.46
CA ARG A 232 -23.97 1.53 -13.56
C ARG A 232 -22.57 2.12 -13.72
N ALA A 233 -22.39 3.14 -14.55
CA ALA A 233 -21.11 3.84 -14.72
C ALA A 233 -20.66 4.52 -13.42
N LYS A 234 -21.58 5.19 -12.72
CA LYS A 234 -21.33 5.82 -11.41
C LYS A 234 -20.90 4.80 -10.35
N THR A 235 -21.51 3.62 -10.31
CA THR A 235 -21.10 2.54 -9.41
C THR A 235 -19.69 2.04 -9.73
N ARG A 236 -19.38 1.79 -11.00
CA ARG A 236 -18.02 1.40 -11.43
C ARG A 236 -16.97 2.45 -11.05
N LEU A 237 -17.27 3.74 -11.23
CA LEU A 237 -16.36 4.81 -10.80
C LEU A 237 -16.13 4.79 -9.30
N ARG A 238 -17.18 4.60 -8.48
CA ARG A 238 -17.04 4.48 -7.02
C ARG A 238 -16.15 3.31 -6.62
N GLU A 239 -16.28 2.17 -7.28
CA GLU A 239 -15.43 0.99 -7.03
C GLU A 239 -13.97 1.27 -7.40
N VAL A 240 -13.70 1.91 -8.55
CA VAL A 240 -12.35 2.30 -8.96
C VAL A 240 -11.75 3.31 -7.97
N PHE A 241 -12.52 4.30 -7.52
CA PHE A 241 -12.06 5.25 -6.50
C PHE A 241 -11.78 4.57 -5.16
N ALA A 242 -12.62 3.62 -4.74
CA ALA A 242 -12.39 2.84 -3.52
C ALA A 242 -11.12 1.99 -3.63
N ALA A 243 -10.91 1.30 -4.75
CA ALA A 243 -9.70 0.52 -5.01
C ALA A 243 -8.44 1.38 -5.07
N SER A 244 -8.50 2.54 -5.73
CA SER A 244 -7.39 3.50 -5.79
C SER A 244 -7.06 4.05 -4.41
N LYS A 245 -8.09 4.42 -3.61
CA LYS A 245 -7.90 4.85 -2.23
C LYS A 245 -7.23 3.75 -1.38
N GLN A 246 -7.70 2.51 -1.48
CA GLN A 246 -7.10 1.38 -0.78
C GLN A 246 -5.64 1.18 -1.17
N SER A 247 -5.32 1.24 -2.46
CA SER A 247 -3.95 1.14 -2.97
C SER A 247 -3.05 2.26 -2.45
N LEU A 248 -3.56 3.49 -2.31
CA LEU A 248 -2.81 4.61 -1.75
C LEU A 248 -2.58 4.44 -0.24
N GLU A 249 -3.57 3.95 0.49
CA GLU A 249 -3.44 3.63 1.92
C GLU A 249 -2.42 2.49 2.13
N ASP A 250 -2.39 1.48 1.25
CA ASP A 250 -1.39 0.42 1.26
C ASP A 250 0.02 0.95 0.97
N GLN A 251 0.18 1.78 -0.06
CA GLN A 251 1.46 2.45 -0.35
C GLN A 251 1.93 3.33 0.81
N ALA A 252 1.02 4.04 1.47
CA ALA A 252 1.36 4.84 2.64
C ALA A 252 1.84 3.97 3.82
N ARG A 253 1.19 2.81 4.04
CA ARG A 253 1.63 1.84 5.05
C ARG A 253 3.02 1.27 4.74
N ASP A 254 3.29 0.96 3.48
CA ASP A 254 4.60 0.46 3.07
C ASP A 254 5.71 1.52 3.17
N LEU A 255 5.41 2.78 2.85
CA LEU A 255 6.34 3.89 3.09
C LEU A 255 6.70 4.03 4.57
N VAL A 256 5.73 3.91 5.48
CA VAL A 256 5.99 3.94 6.92
C VAL A 256 6.87 2.77 7.35
N ARG A 257 6.64 1.56 6.82
CA ARG A 257 7.50 0.39 7.09
C ARG A 257 8.93 0.61 6.61
N LEU A 258 9.10 1.15 5.40
CA LEU A 258 10.42 1.46 4.84
C LEU A 258 11.15 2.51 5.67
N GLN A 259 10.47 3.58 6.10
CA GLN A 259 11.05 4.58 7.00
C GLN A 259 11.48 3.98 8.35
N GLN A 260 10.69 3.05 8.91
CA GLN A 260 11.06 2.34 10.13
C GLN A 260 12.29 1.44 9.92
N GLN A 261 12.37 0.73 8.80
CA GLN A 261 13.53 -0.10 8.45
C GLN A 261 14.80 0.74 8.21
N GLU A 262 14.66 1.89 7.57
CA GLU A 262 15.76 2.84 7.36
C GLU A 262 16.26 3.39 8.70
N ALA A 263 15.36 3.82 9.59
CA ALA A 263 15.73 4.27 10.92
C ALA A 263 16.40 3.16 11.75
N GLN A 264 15.96 1.91 11.62
CA GLN A 264 16.61 0.76 12.27
C GLN A 264 18.00 0.49 11.69
N SER A 265 18.17 0.57 10.36
CA SER A 265 19.48 0.39 9.72
C SER A 265 20.44 1.52 10.11
N GLU A 266 19.97 2.77 10.18
CA GLU A 266 20.79 3.90 10.63
C GLU A 266 21.23 3.73 12.09
N LEU A 267 20.34 3.26 12.97
CA LEU A 267 20.70 2.94 14.35
C LEU A 267 21.77 1.84 14.42
N GLN A 268 21.63 0.78 13.61
CA GLN A 268 22.61 -0.29 13.54
C GLN A 268 23.98 0.19 13.05
N LEU A 269 24.00 1.08 12.05
CA LEU A 269 25.23 1.71 11.57
C LEU A 269 25.91 2.53 12.67
N ARG A 270 25.17 3.36 13.39
CA ARG A 270 25.73 4.15 14.51
C ARG A 270 26.30 3.25 15.61
N LEU A 271 25.60 2.18 15.97
CA LEU A 271 26.11 1.21 16.96
C LEU A 271 27.37 0.49 16.47
N ALA A 272 27.46 0.19 15.17
CA ALA A 272 28.66 -0.39 14.58
C ALA A 272 29.84 0.60 14.59
N ASP A 273 29.60 1.88 14.30
CA ASP A 273 30.60 2.94 14.36
C ASP A 273 31.11 3.16 15.80
N GLU A 274 30.20 3.25 16.78
CA GLU A 274 30.55 3.33 18.20
C GLU A 274 31.42 2.14 18.64
N LYS A 275 31.05 0.93 18.21
CA LYS A 275 31.85 -0.27 18.49
C LYS A 275 33.24 -0.19 17.83
N ALA A 276 33.32 0.27 16.58
CA ALA A 276 34.58 0.44 15.88
C ALA A 276 35.49 1.49 16.56
N GLU A 277 34.92 2.56 17.10
CA GLU A 277 35.67 3.55 17.89
C GLU A 277 36.20 2.94 19.19
N VAL A 278 35.38 2.18 19.92
CA VAL A 278 35.83 1.44 21.12
C VAL A 278 36.95 0.47 20.76
N ASP A 279 36.80 -0.30 19.69
CA ASP A 279 37.83 -1.23 19.23
C ASP A 279 39.12 -0.47 18.82
N ALA A 280 39.02 0.69 18.16
CA ALA A 280 40.17 1.52 17.81
C ALA A 280 40.89 2.09 19.04
N THR A 281 40.16 2.53 20.06
CA THR A 281 40.76 2.99 21.33
C THR A 281 41.45 1.84 22.07
N SER A 282 40.84 0.65 22.07
CA SER A 282 41.44 -0.56 22.65
C SER A 282 42.73 -0.95 21.93
N LEU A 283 42.75 -0.88 20.59
CA LEU A 283 43.93 -1.14 19.77
C LEU A 283 45.03 -0.09 20.04
N SER A 284 44.67 1.19 20.18
CA SER A 284 45.61 2.26 20.55
C SER A 284 46.24 2.02 21.93
N LYS A 285 45.44 1.56 22.90
CA LYS A 285 45.94 1.17 24.22
C LYS A 285 46.89 -0.04 24.13
N ALA A 286 46.50 -1.09 23.41
CA ALA A 286 47.35 -2.26 23.19
C ALA A 286 48.66 -1.92 22.47
N LYS A 287 48.64 -1.02 21.48
CA LYS A 287 49.85 -0.51 20.82
C LYS A 287 50.78 0.23 21.79
N ARG A 288 50.22 1.06 22.69
CA ARG A 288 51.00 1.74 23.73
C ARG A 288 51.61 0.75 24.72
N GLU A 289 50.85 -0.23 25.17
CA GLU A 289 51.34 -1.30 26.06
C GLU A 289 52.44 -2.14 25.40
N LEU A 290 52.25 -2.52 24.13
CA LEU A 290 53.28 -3.22 23.34
C LEU A 290 54.55 -2.38 23.18
N SER A 291 54.40 -1.07 22.91
CA SER A 291 55.54 -0.16 22.83
C SER A 291 56.26 -0.08 24.18
N SER A 292 55.53 0.04 25.29
CA SER A 292 56.09 0.02 26.64
C SER A 292 56.85 -1.28 26.92
N ALA A 293 56.26 -2.43 26.60
CA ALA A 293 56.89 -3.74 26.74
C ALA A 293 58.16 -3.85 25.88
N LYS A 294 58.15 -3.31 24.66
CA LYS A 294 59.34 -3.23 23.79
C LYS A 294 60.46 -2.41 24.44
N HIS A 295 60.15 -1.29 25.09
CA HIS A 295 61.16 -0.48 25.78
C HIS A 295 61.71 -1.24 27.00
N ALA A 296 60.85 -1.86 27.81
CA ALA A 296 61.28 -2.70 28.92
C ALA A 296 62.19 -3.86 28.48
N LEU A 297 61.93 -4.48 27.31
CA LEU A 297 62.81 -5.50 26.75
C LEU A 297 64.17 -4.93 26.30
N LEU A 298 64.20 -3.72 25.75
CA LEU A 298 65.46 -3.04 25.41
C LEU A 298 66.26 -2.69 26.67
N ASP A 299 65.61 -2.24 27.74
CA ASP A 299 66.24 -1.95 29.02
C ASP A 299 66.80 -3.21 29.68
N LEU A 300 66.03 -4.32 29.68
CA LEU A 300 66.52 -5.61 30.15
C LEU A 300 67.72 -6.12 29.35
N ARG A 301 67.71 -5.90 28.02
CA ARG A 301 68.85 -6.24 27.19
C ARG A 301 70.08 -5.39 27.55
N ALA A 302 69.92 -4.09 27.75
CA ALA A 302 71.01 -3.22 28.17
C ALA A 302 71.61 -3.67 29.52
N LEU A 303 70.76 -4.05 30.48
CA LEU A 303 71.22 -4.59 31.76
C LEU A 303 71.99 -5.91 31.61
N ILE A 304 71.57 -6.78 30.69
CA ILE A 304 72.31 -8.02 30.39
C ILE A 304 73.66 -7.68 29.74
N ASP A 305 73.70 -6.74 28.80
CA ASP A 305 74.95 -6.30 28.16
C ASP A 305 75.91 -5.68 29.19
N ASP A 306 75.40 -4.90 30.15
CA ASP A 306 76.17 -4.37 31.28
C ASP A 306 76.74 -5.49 32.18
N GLN A 307 75.92 -6.50 32.50
CA GLN A 307 76.38 -7.66 33.28
C GLN A 307 77.43 -8.48 32.52
N ILE A 308 77.31 -8.62 31.20
CA ILE A 308 78.32 -9.27 30.38
C ILE A 308 79.63 -8.46 30.44
N ALA A 309 79.56 -7.15 30.23
CA ALA A 309 80.74 -6.28 30.29
C ALA A 309 81.41 -6.30 31.67
N GLU A 310 80.63 -6.36 32.76
CA GLU A 310 81.14 -6.50 34.12
C GLU A 310 81.83 -7.85 34.33
N LYS A 311 81.21 -8.96 33.87
CA LYS A 311 81.83 -10.29 33.91
C LYS A 311 83.13 -10.34 33.13
N GLU A 312 83.19 -9.74 31.94
CA GLU A 312 84.41 -9.66 31.13
C GLU A 312 85.52 -8.84 31.82
N LYS A 313 85.16 -7.77 32.55
CA LYS A 313 86.12 -7.02 33.38
C LYS A 313 86.65 -7.87 34.53
N TRP A 314 85.78 -8.60 35.22
CA TRP A 314 86.19 -9.52 36.29
C TRP A 314 87.08 -10.65 35.77
N GLN A 315 86.75 -11.24 34.63
CA GLN A 315 87.60 -12.26 33.99
C GLN A 315 88.98 -11.71 33.65
N ARG A 316 89.07 -10.49 33.08
CA ARG A 316 90.35 -9.80 32.84
C ARG A 316 91.14 -9.59 34.13
N TYR A 317 90.49 -9.14 35.20
CA TYR A 317 91.13 -8.95 36.50
C TYR A 317 91.66 -10.26 37.11
N CYS A 318 90.90 -11.34 37.03
CA CYS A 318 91.35 -12.68 37.43
C CYS A 318 92.57 -13.11 36.62
N TRP A 319 92.55 -12.89 35.31
CA TRP A 319 93.68 -13.22 34.44
C TRP A 319 94.94 -12.42 34.78
N GLU A 320 94.82 -11.11 35.02
CA GLU A 320 95.94 -10.27 35.48
C GLU A 320 96.50 -10.73 36.84
N LEU A 321 95.63 -11.16 37.76
CA LEU A 321 96.04 -11.72 39.05
C LEU A 321 96.78 -13.04 38.89
N GLU A 322 96.30 -13.93 38.01
CA GLU A 322 96.98 -15.19 37.68
C GLU A 322 98.35 -14.93 37.06
N GLU A 323 98.47 -13.94 36.16
CA GLU A 323 99.74 -13.53 35.56
C GLU A 323 100.71 -13.00 36.63
N ARG A 324 100.27 -12.07 37.50
CA ARG A 324 101.09 -11.56 38.62
C ARG A 324 101.50 -12.66 39.60
N LEU A 325 100.60 -13.60 39.87
CA LEU A 325 100.90 -14.75 40.73
C LEU A 325 101.95 -15.64 40.05
N HIS A 326 101.80 -15.92 38.77
CA HIS A 326 102.78 -16.68 37.99
C HIS A 326 104.15 -16.01 37.95
N GLU A 327 104.20 -14.68 37.74
CA GLU A 327 105.41 -13.87 37.83
C GLU A 327 106.06 -13.95 39.21
N ALA A 328 105.28 -13.78 40.29
CA ALA A 328 105.77 -13.86 41.67
C ALA A 328 106.31 -15.26 42.02
N THR A 329 105.61 -16.31 41.59
CA THR A 329 106.06 -17.71 41.75
C THR A 329 107.36 -17.96 40.99
N ASN A 330 107.47 -17.49 39.75
CA ASN A 330 108.70 -17.60 38.96
C ASN A 330 109.85 -16.81 39.61
N ALA A 331 109.61 -15.60 40.11
CA ALA A 331 110.61 -14.81 40.83
C ALA A 331 111.07 -15.50 42.12
N SER A 332 110.14 -16.14 42.85
CA SER A 332 110.44 -16.95 44.05
C SER A 332 111.32 -18.16 43.70
N HIS A 333 110.95 -18.93 42.68
CA HIS A 333 111.76 -20.07 42.21
C HIS A 333 113.16 -19.64 41.75
N THR A 334 113.28 -18.48 41.13
CA THR A 334 114.58 -17.92 40.73
C THR A 334 115.44 -17.60 41.96
N LYS A 335 114.86 -16.90 42.96
CA LYS A 335 115.54 -16.63 44.24
C LYS A 335 115.91 -17.91 45.00
N GLU A 336 115.02 -18.91 45.02
CA GLU A 336 115.30 -20.20 45.63
C GLU A 336 116.48 -20.89 44.94
N ARG A 337 116.49 -20.90 43.62
CA ARG A 337 117.61 -21.44 42.82
C ARG A 337 118.92 -20.71 43.11
N ASP A 338 118.89 -19.39 43.26
CA ASP A 338 120.08 -18.60 43.62
C ASP A 338 120.53 -18.88 45.07
N LEU A 339 119.60 -19.10 46.00
CA LEU A 339 119.92 -19.57 47.36
C LEU A 339 120.56 -20.96 47.34
N TRP A 340 120.10 -21.87 46.49
CA TRP A 340 120.74 -23.17 46.29
C TRP A 340 122.16 -23.02 45.73
N ARG A 341 122.35 -22.19 44.69
CA ARG A 341 123.68 -21.90 44.12
C ARG A 341 124.63 -21.30 45.15
N THR A 342 124.17 -20.37 45.97
CA THR A 342 125.00 -19.76 47.03
C THR A 342 125.29 -20.74 48.16
N LYS A 343 124.34 -21.60 48.55
CA LYS A 343 124.60 -22.70 49.50
C LYS A 343 125.62 -23.69 48.96
N ASP A 344 125.55 -24.06 47.70
CA ASP A 344 126.51 -24.97 47.07
C ASP A 344 127.89 -24.31 46.93
N ALA A 345 127.95 -23.04 46.55
CA ALA A 345 129.20 -22.26 46.56
C ALA A 345 129.82 -22.21 47.96
N LYS A 346 129.03 -21.97 49.02
CA LYS A 346 129.50 -22.00 50.41
C LYS A 346 129.98 -23.39 50.84
N LYS A 347 129.31 -24.46 50.42
CA LYS A 347 129.78 -25.85 50.68
C LYS A 347 131.11 -26.12 49.98
N GLU A 348 131.27 -25.65 48.75
CA GLU A 348 132.50 -25.81 47.99
C GLU A 348 133.66 -24.99 48.59
N GLU A 349 133.37 -23.76 49.04
CA GLU A 349 134.33 -22.95 49.80
C GLU A 349 134.70 -23.61 51.13
N SER A 350 133.74 -24.20 51.84
CA SER A 350 133.99 -24.98 53.06
C SER A 350 134.87 -26.21 52.78
N ARG A 351 134.67 -26.90 51.64
CA ARG A 351 135.54 -27.99 51.20
C ARG A 351 136.95 -27.50 50.89
N LYS A 352 137.09 -26.38 50.18
CA LYS A 352 138.41 -25.76 49.90
C LYS A 352 139.12 -25.35 51.18
N ASN A 353 138.42 -24.71 52.12
CA ASN A 353 138.97 -24.35 53.43
C ASN A 353 139.37 -25.58 54.25
N MET A 354 138.58 -26.65 54.22
CA MET A 354 138.93 -27.90 54.88
C MET A 354 140.15 -28.57 54.24
N LEU A 355 140.25 -28.54 52.90
CA LEU A 355 141.43 -29.04 52.19
C LEU A 355 142.68 -28.20 52.51
N LEU A 356 142.57 -26.87 52.53
CA LEU A 356 143.63 -25.96 52.97
C LEU A 356 144.03 -26.23 54.42
N TYR A 357 143.07 -26.48 55.31
CA TYR A 357 143.35 -26.86 56.70
C TYR A 357 144.11 -28.19 56.78
N ILE A 358 143.71 -29.20 56.02
CA ILE A 358 144.41 -30.49 55.92
C ILE A 358 145.83 -30.29 55.35
N GLU A 359 145.99 -29.47 54.31
CA GLU A 359 147.26 -29.19 53.66
C GLU A 359 148.21 -28.40 54.57
N ALA A 360 147.70 -27.41 55.30
CA ALA A 360 148.44 -26.67 56.32
C ALA A 360 148.90 -27.54 57.50
N HIS A 361 148.22 -28.68 57.74
CA HIS A 361 148.55 -29.63 58.79
C HIS A 361 149.25 -30.92 58.28
N LYS A 362 149.54 -31.04 56.97
CA LYS A 362 150.42 -32.09 56.42
C LYS A 362 151.88 -31.78 56.74
N GLY A 363 152.34 -32.20 57.92
CA GLY A 363 153.77 -32.13 58.26
C GLY A 363 154.12 -31.98 59.74
N LYS A 364 153.14 -31.81 60.64
CA LYS A 364 153.40 -31.79 62.09
C LYS A 364 152.71 -32.96 62.78
N ARG A 365 153.51 -33.92 63.27
CA ARG A 365 153.08 -34.94 64.23
C ARG A 365 153.06 -34.32 65.63
N HIS A 366 151.90 -34.32 66.28
CA HIS A 366 151.77 -34.33 67.74
C HIS A 366 150.54 -35.17 68.15
N PHE A 367 150.83 -36.17 68.99
CA PHE A 367 149.99 -36.89 69.97
C PHE A 367 149.38 -35.88 71.01
N ASP A 368 148.40 -36.10 71.90
CA ASP A 368 147.64 -37.25 72.44
C ASP A 368 146.41 -36.74 73.27
N ARG A 369 145.36 -37.57 73.44
CA ARG A 369 144.29 -37.66 74.50
C ARG A 369 143.34 -36.45 74.80
N SER A 370 142.03 -36.63 75.02
CA SER A 370 141.34 -37.58 75.91
C SER A 370 140.04 -38.20 75.36
N ALA A 371 139.81 -39.46 75.74
CA ALA A 371 138.50 -40.14 75.83
C ALA A 371 137.66 -39.46 76.94
N GLU A 372 136.32 -39.47 77.00
CA GLU A 372 135.35 -40.56 76.84
C GLU A 372 133.91 -39.94 76.98
N PRO A 373 132.80 -40.68 77.16
CA PRO A 373 131.64 -40.69 76.24
C PRO A 373 130.39 -40.00 76.84
N THR A 374 129.19 -40.16 76.23
CA THR A 374 127.95 -40.67 76.87
C THR A 374 126.63 -40.13 76.24
N ARG A 375 125.90 -41.06 75.61
CA ARG A 375 124.42 -41.28 75.55
C ARG A 375 123.39 -40.18 75.17
N ASN A 376 122.53 -40.55 74.20
CA ASN A 376 121.07 -40.32 74.08
C ASN A 376 120.31 -40.37 75.45
N PRO A 377 119.01 -39.98 75.63
CA PRO A 377 117.90 -39.78 74.66
C PRO A 377 116.91 -38.62 75.03
N ASP A 378 115.74 -38.65 74.35
CA ASP A 378 114.40 -38.20 74.75
C ASP A 378 114.02 -36.71 74.57
N GLN A 379 113.04 -36.41 73.70
CA GLN A 379 111.58 -36.56 73.87
C GLN A 379 110.98 -35.58 74.89
N LYS A 380 109.96 -34.87 74.38
CA LYS A 380 108.78 -34.30 75.06
C LYS A 380 108.69 -32.78 75.31
N ASN A 381 107.84 -32.17 74.47
CA ASN A 381 106.45 -31.78 74.82
C ASN A 381 106.23 -30.50 75.64
N LYS A 382 105.42 -29.57 75.09
CA LYS A 382 104.10 -29.11 75.62
C LYS A 382 103.82 -27.64 75.23
N ARG A 383 102.73 -27.42 74.46
CA ARG A 383 101.40 -26.88 74.85
C ARG A 383 101.37 -25.34 74.78
N SER A 384 100.31 -24.68 74.32
CA SER A 384 98.90 -24.81 74.69
C SER A 384 97.96 -24.24 73.61
N ALA A 385 96.89 -24.97 73.24
CA ALA A 385 95.46 -24.67 73.50
C ALA A 385 94.84 -23.69 72.48
N LYS A 386 93.62 -23.83 71.95
CA LYS A 386 92.52 -24.83 71.97
C LYS A 386 91.65 -24.51 70.72
N PRO A 387 90.72 -25.41 70.31
CA PRO A 387 89.95 -25.32 69.08
C PRO A 387 88.50 -24.83 69.32
N GLU A 388 87.84 -24.38 68.25
CA GLU A 388 86.38 -24.53 68.11
C GLU A 388 86.04 -25.03 66.70
N SER A 389 85.37 -26.17 66.67
CA SER A 389 84.66 -26.75 65.54
C SER A 389 83.19 -26.78 65.93
N ILE A 390 82.29 -26.22 65.11
CA ILE A 390 80.90 -26.66 65.03
C ILE A 390 80.49 -26.68 63.54
N ILE A 391 80.02 -27.86 63.15
CA ILE A 391 79.40 -28.27 61.89
C ILE A 391 77.89 -27.94 61.97
N THR A 392 77.19 -28.12 60.85
CA THR A 392 75.72 -28.28 60.64
C THR A 392 75.00 -26.99 60.23
N GLU A 393 74.07 -26.97 59.27
CA GLU A 393 73.53 -27.95 58.33
C GLU A 393 72.67 -27.15 57.33
N LEU A 394 72.65 -27.57 56.07
CA LEU A 394 71.45 -27.80 55.28
C LEU A 394 70.21 -26.93 55.56
N GLU A 395 69.76 -26.18 54.56
CA GLU A 395 68.36 -26.30 54.12
C GLU A 395 68.20 -25.96 52.64
N LEU A 396 67.89 -27.00 51.86
CA LEU A 396 67.19 -26.95 50.59
C LEU A 396 65.73 -26.59 50.87
N THR A 397 65.17 -25.62 50.16
CA THR A 397 63.74 -25.64 49.83
C THR A 397 63.54 -25.36 48.35
N SER A 398 63.09 -26.40 47.66
CA SER A 398 62.37 -26.31 46.41
C SER A 398 60.98 -25.73 46.66
N LEU A 399 60.50 -24.84 45.80
CA LEU A 399 59.09 -24.80 45.45
C LEU A 399 58.99 -24.47 43.95
N GLY A 400 58.98 -25.52 43.14
CA GLY A 400 58.27 -25.52 41.88
C GLY A 400 56.78 -25.70 42.17
N ASN A 401 55.94 -24.92 41.50
CA ASN A 401 54.51 -25.18 41.42
C ASN A 401 54.14 -25.25 39.92
N ASN A 402 53.68 -26.43 39.51
CA ASN A 402 53.07 -26.71 38.22
C ASN A 402 51.61 -27.11 38.42
N ASN A 403 50.82 -26.91 37.36
CA ASN A 403 49.40 -27.26 37.12
C ASN A 403 48.36 -26.26 37.67
N SER A 404 47.37 -25.82 36.90
CA SER A 404 46.53 -26.65 36.02
C SER A 404 45.85 -25.84 34.92
N ARG A 405 45.81 -26.45 33.74
CA ARG A 405 44.87 -26.18 32.65
C ARG A 405 43.67 -27.13 32.86
N ALA A 406 42.44 -26.61 32.93
CA ALA A 406 41.23 -27.39 32.72
C ALA A 406 40.17 -26.50 32.05
N LYS A 407 39.48 -27.07 31.07
CA LYS A 407 38.47 -26.48 30.18
C LYS A 407 37.14 -26.21 30.92
N ASN A 408 36.51 -25.08 30.65
CA ASN A 408 35.17 -24.94 30.03
C ASN A 408 34.89 -23.46 29.75
#